data_AF-A4UXE3-F1
#
_entry.id   AF-A4UXE3-F1
#
_cell.length_a   1.000
_cell.length_b   1.000
_cell.length_c   1.000
_cell.angle_alpha   90.00
_cell.angle_beta   90.00
_cell.angle_gamma   90.00
#
_symmetry.space_group_name_H-M   'P 1'
#
loop_
_entity.id
_entity.type
_entity.pdbx_description
1 polymer ?
#
loop_
_entity_poly.entity_id
_entity_poly.type
_entity_poly.pdbx_seq_one_letter_code
_entity_poly.pdbx_strand_id
1 'polypeptide(L)'
;PMLENSALRLCLHHRDFQLGRDIIDNIVDSIHNSRKTTCVVSRSYLQSEWCSLEMQLASYKLFDEMRDVLVLILLDEIPDRELSTYHRMRKL
;
A
#
# COMPACT_ATOMS: atom_id res chain seq x y z
N PRO A 1 2.81 -10.19 13.72
CA PRO A 1 3.57 -8.94 13.46
C PRO A 1 3.67 -8.05 14.70
N MET A 2 4.73 -7.25 14.90
CA MET A 2 4.88 -6.42 16.12
C MET A 2 3.69 -5.50 16.40
N LEU A 3 3.02 -5.00 15.35
CA LEU A 3 1.84 -4.16 15.47
C LEU A 3 0.61 -4.89 16.04
N GLU A 4 0.47 -6.20 15.83
CA GLU A 4 -0.64 -6.99 16.40
C GLU A 4 -0.50 -7.14 17.92
N ASN A 5 0.72 -7.12 18.44
CA ASN A 5 0.98 -7.13 19.89
C ASN A 5 0.51 -5.83 20.57
N SER A 6 0.29 -4.77 19.80
CA SER A 6 -0.26 -3.49 20.26
C SER A 6 -1.78 -3.40 20.10
N ALA A 7 -2.48 -4.54 20.03
CA ALA A 7 -3.93 -4.64 19.84
C ALA A 7 -4.47 -4.04 18.52
N LEU A 8 -3.63 -3.93 17.48
CA LEU A 8 -4.07 -3.58 16.14
C LEU A 8 -4.47 -4.84 15.36
N ARG A 9 -5.63 -4.82 14.71
CA ARG A 9 -6.03 -5.83 13.74
C ARG A 9 -5.39 -5.50 12.39
N LEU A 10 -4.63 -6.44 11.82
CA LEU A 10 -4.00 -6.29 10.51
C LEU A 10 -4.73 -7.12 9.45
N CYS A 11 -4.71 -6.62 8.21
CA CYS A 11 -4.97 -7.37 7.00
C CYS A 11 -3.67 -7.47 6.20
N LEU A 12 -3.20 -8.67 5.91
CA LEU A 12 -1.96 -8.94 5.18
C LEU A 12 -2.24 -9.70 3.88
N HIS A 13 -1.68 -9.24 2.76
CA HIS A 13 -1.95 -9.81 1.43
C HIS A 13 -1.72 -11.33 1.34
N HIS A 14 -0.72 -11.86 2.03
CA HIS A 14 -0.32 -13.26 1.92
C HIS A 14 -1.07 -14.18 2.89
N ARG A 15 -1.83 -13.60 3.82
CA ARG A 15 -2.53 -14.34 4.88
C ARG A 15 -4.04 -14.22 4.76
N ASP A 16 -4.52 -13.00 4.50
CA ASP A 16 -5.93 -12.65 4.69
C ASP A 16 -6.67 -12.45 3.36
N PHE A 17 -5.96 -12.42 2.22
CA PHE A 17 -6.61 -12.35 0.92
C PHE A 17 -7.33 -13.65 0.60
N GLN A 18 -8.53 -13.50 0.02
CA GLN A 18 -9.34 -14.63 -0.36
C GLN A 18 -8.76 -15.29 -1.61
N LEU A 19 -8.42 -16.57 -1.48
CA LEU A 19 -7.96 -17.39 -2.61
C LEU A 19 -9.08 -17.55 -3.65
N GLY A 20 -8.71 -17.51 -4.93
CA GLY A 20 -9.65 -17.62 -6.05
C GLY A 20 -10.43 -16.34 -6.36
N ARG A 21 -10.29 -15.28 -5.56
CA ARG A 21 -10.77 -13.94 -5.88
C ARG A 21 -9.67 -13.15 -6.60
N ASP A 22 -10.09 -12.22 -7.47
CA ASP A 22 -9.16 -11.31 -8.12
C ASP A 22 -8.33 -10.54 -7.07
N ILE A 23 -7.04 -10.41 -7.33
CA ILE A 23 -6.09 -9.75 -6.44
C ILE A 23 -6.42 -8.27 -6.24
N ILE A 24 -6.94 -7.61 -7.27
CA ILE A 24 -7.34 -6.20 -7.25
C ILE A 24 -8.54 -6.02 -6.35
N ASP A 25 -9.54 -6.91 -6.46
CA ASP A 25 -10.69 -6.86 -5.58
C ASP A 25 -10.29 -7.10 -4.12
N ASN A 26 -9.38 -8.05 -3.86
CA ASN A 26 -8.83 -8.27 -2.52
C ASN A 26 -8.11 -7.03 -1.97
N ILE A 27 -7.34 -6.33 -2.80
CA ILE A 27 -6.65 -5.09 -2.43
C ILE A 27 -7.67 -4.00 -2.13
N VAL A 28 -8.61 -3.72 -3.03
CA VAL A 28 -9.62 -2.67 -2.88
C VAL A 28 -10.44 -2.89 -1.62
N ASP A 29 -10.94 -4.11 -1.38
CA ASP A 29 -11.71 -4.43 -0.18
C ASP A 29 -10.87 -4.28 1.09
N SER A 30 -9.62 -4.73 1.07
CA SER A 30 -8.72 -4.62 2.22
C SER A 30 -8.41 -3.18 2.56
N ILE A 31 -8.20 -2.33 1.55
CA ILE A 31 -8.01 -0.90 1.75
C ILE A 31 -9.32 -0.28 2.25
N HIS A 32 -10.48 -0.60 1.66
CA HIS A 32 -11.78 -0.06 2.08
C HIS A 32 -12.09 -0.35 3.56
N ASN A 33 -11.82 -1.59 4.00
CA ASN A 33 -12.11 -2.05 5.36
C ASN A 33 -11.01 -1.70 6.39
N SER A 34 -9.95 -1.00 5.98
CA SER A 34 -8.86 -0.60 6.86
C SER A 34 -8.90 0.89 7.19
N ARG A 35 -8.64 1.23 8.47
CA ARG A 35 -8.50 2.65 8.91
C ARG A 35 -7.26 3.33 8.33
N LYS A 36 -6.21 2.54 8.12
CA LYS A 36 -4.91 2.94 7.56
C LYS A 36 -4.39 1.78 6.72
N THR A 37 -3.82 2.10 5.58
CA THR A 37 -3.15 1.16 4.68
C THR A 37 -1.67 1.45 4.76
N THR A 38 -0.88 0.41 5.06
CA THR A 38 0.57 0.52 5.06
C THR A 38 1.11 -0.24 3.86
N CYS A 39 1.89 0.42 3.01
CA CYS A 39 2.61 -0.21 1.92
C CYS A 39 4.10 -0.21 2.25
N VAL A 40 4.71 -1.39 2.19
CA VAL A 40 6.13 -1.59 2.46
C VAL A 40 6.84 -1.73 1.12
N VAL A 41 7.71 -0.78 0.82
CA VAL A 41 8.37 -0.63 -0.48
C VAL A 41 9.85 -0.93 -0.31
N SER A 42 10.32 -1.98 -0.98
CA SER A 42 11.75 -2.22 -1.24
C SER A 42 12.11 -1.77 -2.66
N ARG A 43 13.41 -1.68 -2.97
CA ARG A 43 13.83 -1.43 -4.37
C ARG A 43 13.34 -2.51 -5.33
N SER A 44 13.34 -3.78 -4.92
CA SER A 44 12.82 -4.89 -5.74
C SER A 44 11.32 -4.77 -5.98
N TYR A 45 10.57 -4.28 -5.00
CA TYR A 45 9.14 -4.03 -5.14
C TYR A 45 8.87 -2.89 -6.14
N LEU A 46 9.63 -1.78 -6.11
CA LEU A 46 9.49 -0.69 -7.10
C LEU A 46 9.66 -1.13 -8.55
N GLN A 47 10.50 -2.14 -8.78
CA GLN A 47 10.77 -2.68 -10.12
C GLN A 47 9.69 -3.68 -10.57
N SER A 48 8.73 -4.02 -9.70
CA SER A 48 7.64 -4.95 -10.01
C SER A 48 6.40 -4.20 -10.53
N GLU A 49 5.67 -4.83 -11.46
CA GLU A 49 4.38 -4.31 -11.95
C GLU A 49 3.36 -4.12 -10.83
N TRP A 50 3.46 -4.93 -9.77
CA TRP A 50 2.61 -4.86 -8.58
C TRP A 50 2.72 -3.52 -7.85
N CYS A 51 3.91 -2.91 -7.78
CA CYS A 51 4.08 -1.60 -7.14
C CYS A 51 3.29 -0.50 -7.84
N SER A 52 3.23 -0.53 -9.18
CA SER A 52 2.50 0.49 -9.92
C SER A 52 1.00 0.38 -9.66
N LEU A 53 0.48 -0.84 -9.55
CA LEU A 53 -0.94 -1.11 -9.40
C LEU A 53 -1.45 -0.89 -7.97
N GLU A 54 -0.77 -1.44 -6.95
CA GLU A 54 -1.14 -1.20 -5.54
C GLU A 54 -1.05 0.29 -5.18
N MET A 55 -0.05 1.00 -5.72
CA MET A 55 0.11 2.43 -5.47
C MET A 55 -0.90 3.28 -6.25
N GLN A 56 -1.32 2.88 -7.45
CA GLN A 56 -2.44 3.51 -8.16
C GLN A 56 -3.76 3.33 -7.41
N LEU A 57 -4.05 2.12 -6.92
CA LEU A 57 -5.28 1.83 -6.18
C LEU A 57 -5.34 2.54 -4.82
N ALA A 58 -4.22 2.56 -4.09
CA ALA A 58 -4.14 3.30 -2.84
C ALA A 58 -4.25 4.82 -3.06
N SER A 59 -3.69 5.34 -4.16
CA SER A 59 -3.86 6.75 -4.54
C SER A 59 -5.31 7.05 -4.92
N TYR A 60 -6.00 6.16 -5.63
CA TYR A 60 -7.40 6.32 -5.97
C TYR A 60 -8.26 6.53 -4.72
N LYS A 61 -8.08 5.72 -3.66
CA LYS A 61 -8.80 5.92 -2.41
C LYS A 61 -8.40 7.20 -1.66
N LEU A 62 -7.13 7.61 -1.75
CA LEU A 62 -6.65 8.88 -1.19
C LEU A 62 -7.32 10.09 -1.86
N PHE A 63 -7.50 10.02 -3.19
CA PHE A 63 -8.13 11.06 -4.01
C PHE A 63 -9.66 11.06 -3.90
N ASP A 64 -10.30 9.89 -3.89
CA ASP A 64 -11.77 9.75 -3.91
C ASP A 64 -12.39 10.06 -2.53
N GLU A 65 -11.72 9.68 -1.43
CA GLU A 65 -12.22 9.93 -0.07
C GLU A 65 -11.58 11.13 0.65
N MET A 66 -10.56 11.79 0.07
CA MET A 66 -9.75 12.84 0.72
C MET A 66 -9.24 12.44 2.12
N ARG A 67 -9.05 11.15 2.37
CA ARG A 67 -8.57 10.63 3.65
C ARG A 67 -7.09 10.30 3.54
N ASP A 68 -6.34 10.70 4.56
CA ASP A 68 -4.92 10.39 4.70
C ASP A 68 -4.73 8.94 5.17
N VAL A 69 -4.98 7.99 4.25
CA VAL A 69 -5.07 6.55 4.56
C VAL A 69 -3.75 5.81 4.31
N LEU A 70 -2.83 6.34 3.49
CA LEU A 70 -1.66 5.60 3.02
C LEU A 70 -0.37 5.98 3.77
N VAL A 71 0.25 5.00 4.42
CA VAL A 71 1.60 5.12 5.01
C VAL A 71 2.57 4.29 4.16
N LEU A 72 3.50 4.96 3.48
CA LEU A 72 4.60 4.29 2.79
C LEU A 72 5.79 4.11 3.73
N ILE A 73 6.28 2.87 3.84
CA ILE A 73 7.51 2.51 4.55
C ILE A 73 8.54 2.05 3.52
N LEU A 74 9.64 2.79 3.38
CA LEU A 74 10.75 2.40 2.51
C LEU A 74 11.72 1.51 3.29
N LEU A 75 11.97 0.30 2.82
CA LEU A 75 12.91 -0.63 3.46
C LEU A 75 14.37 -0.32 3.12
N ASP A 76 14.60 0.27 1.96
CA ASP A 76 15.91 0.67 1.46
C ASP A 76 15.94 2.18 1.25
N GLU A 77 17.14 2.77 1.25
CA GLU A 77 17.29 4.09 0.62
C GLU A 77 16.95 3.97 -0.87
N ILE A 78 15.92 4.68 -1.30
CA ILE A 78 15.49 4.70 -2.70
C ILE A 78 15.86 6.06 -3.28
N PRO A 79 16.71 6.10 -4.32
CA PRO A 79 17.04 7.35 -4.99
C PRO A 79 15.79 8.06 -5.51
N ASP A 80 15.73 9.39 -5.36
CA ASP A 80 14.58 10.21 -5.79
C ASP A 80 14.20 10.01 -7.27
N ARG A 81 15.14 9.59 -8.12
CA ARG A 81 14.92 9.27 -9.55
C ARG A 81 14.16 7.95 -9.77
N GLU A 82 14.24 7.03 -8.82
CA GLU A 82 13.57 5.72 -8.85
C GLU A 82 12.20 5.79 -8.16
N LEU A 83 11.97 6.83 -7.36
CA LEU A 83 10.66 7.18 -6.84
C LEU A 83 9.82 7.78 -7.99
N SER A 84 8.83 7.02 -8.45
CA SER A 84 7.89 7.47 -9.48
C SER A 84 7.16 8.77 -9.11
N THR A 85 6.54 9.44 -10.09
CA THR A 85 5.81 10.72 -9.91
C THR A 85 4.83 10.72 -8.74
N TYR A 86 4.22 9.58 -8.41
CA TYR A 86 3.29 9.44 -7.29
C TYR A 86 3.95 9.57 -5.91
N HIS A 87 5.19 9.11 -5.75
CA HIS A 87 5.96 9.32 -4.51
C HIS A 87 6.26 10.81 -4.27
N ARG A 88 6.36 11.61 -5.35
CA ARG A 88 6.58 13.06 -5.27
C ARG A 88 5.33 13.81 -4.80
N MET A 89 4.14 13.23 -4.91
CA MET A 89 2.90 13.86 -4.45
C MET A 89 2.80 13.98 -2.93
N ARG A 90 3.64 13.26 -2.16
CA ARG A 90 3.74 13.35 -0.69
C ARG A 90 4.59 14.54 -0.19
N LYS A 91 5.18 15.34 -1.10
CA LYS A 91 5.92 16.57 -0.75
C LYS A 91 5.07 17.85 -0.82
N LEU A 92 3.75 17.76 -1.01
CA LEU A 92 2.81 18.89 -0.93
C LEU A 92 1.93 18.78 0.31
#